data_AF-A0A5N6W125-F1
#
_entry.id   AF-A0A5N6W125-F1
#
_cell.length_a   1.000
_cell.length_b   1.000
_cell.length_c   1.000
_cell.angle_alpha   90.00
_cell.angle_beta   90.00
_cell.angle_gamma   90.00
#
_symmetry.space_group_name_H-M   'P 1'
#
loop_
_entity.id
_entity.type
_entity.pdbx_description
1 polymer ?
#
loop_
_entity_poly.entity_id
_entity_poly.type
_entity_poly.pdbx_seq_one_letter_code
_entity_poly.pdbx_strand_id
1 'polypeptide(L)'
;MLVRRPLFTLFWVGSAYASGKCLSSNAAGKEGYDACCTGQSSGTEFVKGVEFQYTCQEYSLDSKGKQGRVSIATTAADCARQCAENPECVVSTWYATRKQCLVLSDPGFLTHGPAKYWVTFVRTGKTTDEKSGTEQCKEAEAKCSSEKVVLEKELQDRCEKEKVTLSAKCDEDKASKDKKLQESKQEWEKKITALKNTCEAEKAAQEKTNIDAKAKLEEENNKLKEEKIAQEKANNDAKTKLEEENNKLKEEKIAQEKANNDAKTKLEEENNKLKEAIATIGGGPAKPDSLPSGIDPYLPCPDIDGKEYTVDGITYKAFCWRKPRGRYIDTDFNGGKLNIRDLVIGMKACSLDPVCQGIYSDNHGFWAIHLDYQFPPLYEIGRGNGVVEQHFSLIPVQPHGNNVSPNALSIPSLIAGDVFGGCPESDGQQLTIGSHTFDFRCREYAGGTEIPISSFIRYPPWCLAVCAGTPGCQGTSMGLGSCKFYSSYEKLEKTEQSKIATHHWVAMLSEARKD
;
A
#
# COMPACT_ATOMS: atom_id res chain seq x y z
N MET A 1 -70.57 -8.39 32.53
CA MET A 1 -70.22 -7.01 32.87
C MET A 1 -70.35 -6.16 31.61
N LEU A 2 -71.30 -5.23 31.60
CA LEU A 2 -71.43 -4.14 30.63
C LEU A 2 -70.24 -3.17 30.78
N VAL A 3 -69.82 -2.49 29.70
CA VAL A 3 -69.98 -1.02 29.51
C VAL A 3 -69.47 -0.60 28.11
N ARG A 4 -70.44 -0.11 27.32
CA ARG A 4 -70.53 1.03 26.38
C ARG A 4 -69.31 1.55 25.57
N ARG A 5 -69.61 1.77 24.27
CA ARG A 5 -68.98 2.72 23.31
C ARG A 5 -68.97 4.18 23.80
N PRO A 6 -68.14 5.03 23.17
CA PRO A 6 -68.68 6.08 22.28
C PRO A 6 -67.89 6.17 20.95
N LEU A 7 -68.55 6.08 19.78
CA LEU A 7 -68.79 7.20 18.87
C LEU A 7 -68.04 8.50 19.17
N PHE A 8 -67.05 8.81 18.33
CA PHE A 8 -66.63 10.18 18.02
C PHE A 8 -66.54 10.33 16.50
N THR A 9 -67.49 11.09 15.96
CA THR A 9 -67.39 11.81 14.69
C THR A 9 -66.40 12.96 14.86
N LEU A 10 -65.43 13.14 13.95
CA LEU A 10 -64.76 14.42 13.74
C LEU A 10 -64.23 14.56 12.30
N PHE A 11 -64.93 15.44 11.58
CA PHE A 11 -64.47 16.44 10.62
C PHE A 11 -63.48 16.06 9.50
N TRP A 12 -64.06 16.11 8.29
CA TRP A 12 -63.46 16.70 7.09
C TRP A 12 -62.60 17.93 7.44
N VAL A 13 -61.29 17.85 7.18
CA VAL A 13 -60.52 19.01 6.75
C VAL A 13 -60.12 18.69 5.33
N GLY A 14 -60.91 19.19 4.38
CA GLY A 14 -60.42 19.38 3.03
C GLY A 14 -59.21 20.30 3.16
N SER A 15 -58.01 19.76 2.94
CA SER A 15 -56.84 20.59 2.70
C SER A 15 -57.18 21.45 1.49
N ALA A 16 -57.49 22.72 1.75
CA ALA A 16 -57.36 23.74 0.74
C ALA A 16 -55.95 23.56 0.16
N TYR A 17 -55.89 23.10 -1.08
CA TYR A 17 -54.66 23.11 -1.86
C TYR A 17 -54.24 24.56 -1.93
N ALA A 18 -53.36 24.97 -1.02
CA ALA A 18 -52.61 26.20 -1.16
C ALA A 18 -51.80 26.00 -2.43
N SER A 19 -52.25 26.61 -3.52
CA SER A 19 -51.49 26.83 -4.75
C SER A 19 -50.29 27.70 -4.38
N GLY A 20 -49.30 27.08 -3.72
CA GLY A 20 -48.05 27.70 -3.35
C GLY A 20 -47.33 28.08 -4.63
N LYS A 21 -47.24 29.39 -4.87
CA LYS A 21 -46.47 29.94 -5.97
C LYS A 21 -44.97 29.65 -5.71
N CYS A 22 -44.32 28.93 -6.62
CA CYS A 22 -42.93 28.48 -6.56
C CYS A 22 -41.95 29.63 -6.29
N LEU A 23 -42.05 30.73 -7.04
CA LEU A 23 -41.16 31.90 -6.95
C LEU A 23 -41.59 32.90 -5.87
N SER A 24 -42.76 32.69 -5.26
CA SER A 24 -43.22 33.49 -4.11
C SER A 24 -42.80 32.88 -2.77
N SER A 25 -42.29 31.65 -2.77
CA SER A 25 -41.81 30.98 -1.56
C SER A 25 -40.40 31.41 -1.21
N ASN A 26 -40.19 31.81 0.05
CA ASN A 26 -38.86 32.06 0.62
C ASN A 26 -38.22 30.79 1.19
N ALA A 27 -38.81 29.61 0.96
CA ALA A 27 -38.27 28.35 1.44
C ALA A 27 -36.98 27.98 0.70
N ALA A 28 -35.98 27.52 1.45
CA ALA A 28 -34.68 27.13 0.92
C ALA A 28 -34.55 25.61 0.83
N GLY A 29 -33.63 25.14 -0.02
CA GLY A 29 -33.31 23.72 -0.08
C GLY A 29 -34.50 22.84 -0.50
N LYS A 30 -34.61 21.65 0.13
CA LYS A 30 -35.66 20.68 -0.18
C LYS A 30 -37.07 21.25 0.01
N GLU A 31 -37.30 22.06 1.04
CA GLU A 31 -38.61 22.69 1.28
C GLU A 31 -38.98 23.68 0.17
N GLY A 32 -38.00 24.42 -0.36
CA GLY A 32 -38.21 25.27 -1.53
C GLY A 32 -38.51 24.47 -2.81
N TYR A 33 -37.84 23.33 -3.00
CA TYR A 33 -38.18 22.42 -4.09
C TYR A 33 -39.59 21.85 -3.94
N ASP A 34 -39.95 21.40 -2.75
CA ASP A 34 -41.28 20.85 -2.46
C ASP A 34 -42.36 21.93 -2.65
N ALA A 35 -42.08 23.19 -2.31
CA ALA A 35 -42.99 24.32 -2.58
C ALA A 35 -43.22 24.56 -4.08
N CYS A 36 -42.24 24.30 -4.94
CA CYS A 36 -42.37 24.40 -6.40
C CYS A 36 -43.04 23.17 -7.02
N CYS A 37 -42.69 21.96 -6.53
CA CYS A 37 -42.87 20.72 -7.27
C CYS A 37 -43.82 19.70 -6.61
N THR A 38 -44.42 20.04 -5.46
CA THR A 38 -45.44 19.19 -4.84
C THR A 38 -46.80 19.51 -5.45
N GLY A 39 -47.36 18.57 -6.22
CA GLY A 39 -48.69 18.71 -6.82
C GLY A 39 -48.73 19.37 -8.19
N GLN A 40 -47.59 19.88 -8.70
CA GLN A 40 -47.45 20.41 -10.06
C GLN A 40 -46.03 20.11 -10.58
N SER A 41 -45.91 19.82 -11.88
CA SER A 41 -44.62 19.56 -12.55
C SER A 41 -44.07 20.78 -13.28
N SER A 42 -44.88 21.81 -13.50
CA SER A 42 -44.52 23.04 -14.18
C SER A 42 -45.52 24.16 -13.86
N GLY A 43 -45.15 25.40 -14.15
CA GLY A 43 -46.01 26.57 -14.00
C GLY A 43 -45.39 27.84 -14.55
N THR A 44 -46.08 28.97 -14.41
CA THR A 44 -45.60 30.29 -14.86
C THR A 44 -45.75 31.33 -13.77
N GLU A 45 -44.69 32.08 -13.48
CA GLU A 45 -44.67 33.09 -12.42
C GLU A 45 -43.79 34.30 -12.79
N PHE A 46 -44.01 35.43 -12.13
CA PHE A 46 -43.28 36.68 -12.37
C PHE A 46 -42.27 36.95 -11.26
N VAL A 47 -41.06 37.35 -11.65
CA VAL A 47 -40.02 37.87 -10.73
C VAL A 47 -39.51 39.18 -11.30
N LYS A 48 -39.63 40.27 -10.51
CA LYS A 48 -39.26 41.64 -10.93
C LYS A 48 -39.87 42.05 -12.29
N GLY A 49 -41.13 41.69 -12.52
CA GLY A 49 -41.83 42.03 -13.76
C GLY A 49 -41.44 41.19 -14.98
N VAL A 50 -40.57 40.17 -14.84
CA VAL A 50 -40.23 39.22 -15.90
C VAL A 50 -40.98 37.90 -15.67
N GLU A 51 -41.71 37.44 -16.68
CA GLU A 51 -42.40 36.13 -16.66
C GLU A 51 -41.40 34.98 -16.91
N PHE A 52 -41.46 33.96 -16.05
CA PHE A 52 -40.72 32.71 -16.15
C PHE A 52 -41.68 31.53 -16.23
N GLN A 53 -41.44 30.63 -17.17
CA GLN A 53 -42.02 29.29 -17.17
C GLN A 53 -41.05 28.35 -16.46
N TYR A 54 -41.52 27.67 -15.41
CA TYR A 54 -40.70 26.72 -14.68
C TYR A 54 -41.10 25.27 -14.92
N THR A 55 -40.12 24.37 -14.91
CA THR A 55 -40.31 22.92 -15.02
C THR A 55 -39.50 22.22 -13.93
N CYS A 56 -40.16 21.32 -13.20
CA CYS A 56 -39.56 20.52 -12.15
C CYS A 56 -38.86 19.29 -12.72
N GLN A 57 -37.83 18.83 -12.01
CA GLN A 57 -37.02 17.65 -12.36
C GLN A 57 -36.27 17.79 -13.68
N GLU A 58 -35.91 19.02 -14.05
CA GLU A 58 -35.12 19.29 -15.26
C GLU A 58 -33.96 20.22 -14.93
N TYR A 59 -32.88 20.07 -15.69
CA TYR A 59 -31.78 21.02 -15.74
C TYR A 59 -31.41 21.39 -17.18
N SER A 60 -30.84 22.57 -17.38
CA SER A 60 -30.48 23.05 -18.71
C SER A 60 -28.97 23.03 -18.93
N LEU A 61 -28.56 22.66 -20.14
CA LEU A 61 -27.21 22.82 -20.68
C LEU A 61 -27.26 23.69 -21.93
N ASP A 62 -26.16 24.34 -22.29
CA ASP A 62 -26.04 25.06 -23.55
C ASP A 62 -26.13 24.10 -24.76
N SER A 63 -26.20 24.64 -25.97
CA SER A 63 -26.23 23.87 -27.23
C SER A 63 -25.02 22.95 -27.44
N LYS A 64 -23.95 23.10 -26.65
CA LYS A 64 -22.72 22.30 -26.67
C LYS A 64 -22.62 21.34 -25.48
N GLY A 65 -23.66 21.23 -24.66
CA GLY A 65 -23.69 20.36 -23.48
C GLY A 65 -22.90 20.87 -22.28
N LYS A 66 -22.58 22.17 -22.21
CA LYS A 66 -21.91 22.79 -21.06
C LYS A 66 -22.91 23.43 -20.09
N GLN A 67 -22.53 23.41 -18.81
CA GLN A 67 -23.28 24.11 -17.77
C GLN A 67 -23.10 25.62 -17.90
N GLY A 68 -24.14 26.37 -17.53
CA GLY A 68 -24.09 27.83 -17.47
C GLY A 68 -23.22 28.38 -16.35
N ARG A 69 -23.24 29.69 -16.20
CA ARG A 69 -22.54 30.37 -15.10
C ARG A 69 -23.12 29.91 -13.77
N VAL A 70 -22.27 29.33 -12.93
CA VAL A 70 -22.64 28.84 -11.60
C VAL A 70 -22.59 30.00 -10.59
N SER A 71 -23.63 30.12 -9.77
CA SER A 71 -23.72 31.07 -8.66
C SER A 71 -24.43 30.44 -7.46
N ILE A 72 -24.39 31.13 -6.31
CA ILE A 72 -25.11 30.72 -5.11
C ILE A 72 -26.52 31.31 -5.16
N ALA A 73 -27.53 30.46 -4.91
CA ALA A 73 -28.93 30.87 -4.77
C ALA A 73 -29.60 30.01 -3.71
N THR A 74 -29.99 30.64 -2.60
CA THR A 74 -30.60 29.97 -1.45
C THR A 74 -32.02 29.48 -1.73
N THR A 75 -32.75 30.17 -2.60
CA THR A 75 -34.14 29.87 -2.96
C THR A 75 -34.33 29.80 -4.49
N ALA A 76 -35.44 29.21 -4.94
CA ALA A 76 -35.86 29.23 -6.35
C ALA A 76 -36.01 30.67 -6.88
N ALA A 77 -36.64 31.54 -6.08
CA ALA A 77 -36.82 32.96 -6.37
C ALA A 77 -35.49 33.69 -6.59
N ASP A 78 -34.47 33.38 -5.78
CA ASP A 78 -33.13 33.97 -5.93
C ASP A 78 -32.50 33.60 -7.27
N CYS A 79 -32.67 32.36 -7.73
CA CYS A 79 -32.10 31.91 -8.99
C CYS A 79 -32.80 32.57 -10.18
N ALA A 80 -34.14 32.58 -10.19
CA ALA A 80 -34.91 33.27 -11.23
C ALA A 80 -34.61 34.78 -11.25
N ARG A 81 -34.42 35.41 -10.08
CA ARG A 81 -34.04 36.83 -9.96
C ARG A 81 -32.68 37.14 -10.58
N GLN A 82 -31.69 36.27 -10.40
CA GLN A 82 -30.38 36.44 -11.04
C GLN A 82 -30.49 36.38 -12.57
N CYS A 83 -31.38 35.56 -13.10
CA CYS A 83 -31.70 35.56 -14.53
C CYS A 83 -32.44 36.84 -14.94
N ALA A 84 -33.41 37.31 -14.16
CA ALA A 84 -34.16 38.53 -14.45
C ALA A 84 -33.29 39.80 -14.47
N GLU A 85 -32.25 39.84 -13.62
CA GLU A 85 -31.28 40.94 -13.55
C GLU A 85 -30.30 40.96 -14.74
N ASN A 86 -30.11 39.83 -15.43
CA ASN A 86 -29.26 39.75 -16.61
C ASN A 86 -30.13 39.71 -17.89
N PRO A 87 -30.15 40.78 -18.71
CA PRO A 87 -30.99 40.82 -19.91
C PRO A 87 -30.63 39.73 -20.93
N GLU A 88 -29.40 39.21 -20.92
CA GLU A 88 -28.95 38.13 -21.80
C GLU A 88 -29.37 36.73 -21.32
N CYS A 89 -29.85 36.59 -20.08
CA CYS A 89 -30.28 35.30 -19.57
C CYS A 89 -31.55 34.83 -20.28
N VAL A 90 -31.49 33.61 -20.83
CA VAL A 90 -32.62 32.92 -21.46
C VAL A 90 -33.21 31.88 -20.52
N VAL A 91 -32.36 31.17 -19.77
CA VAL A 91 -32.78 30.12 -18.84
C VAL A 91 -31.89 30.10 -17.61
N SER A 92 -32.49 29.79 -16.46
CA SER A 92 -31.76 29.48 -15.24
C SER A 92 -32.22 28.16 -14.63
N THR A 93 -31.33 27.42 -13.99
CA THR A 93 -31.67 26.17 -13.31
C THR A 93 -31.20 26.23 -11.86
N TRP A 94 -32.11 25.97 -10.92
CA TRP A 94 -31.81 25.90 -9.50
C TRP A 94 -31.66 24.46 -9.04
N TYR A 95 -30.55 24.17 -8.36
CA TYR A 95 -30.31 22.90 -7.68
C TYR A 95 -30.54 23.06 -6.18
N ALA A 96 -31.72 22.63 -5.74
CA ALA A 96 -32.23 22.95 -4.41
C ALA A 96 -31.30 22.45 -3.28
N THR A 97 -30.85 21.19 -3.33
CA THR A 97 -30.04 20.61 -2.24
C THR A 97 -28.65 21.23 -2.13
N ARG A 98 -28.09 21.76 -3.23
CA ARG A 98 -26.78 22.43 -3.24
C ARG A 98 -26.85 23.95 -3.14
N LYS A 99 -28.04 24.55 -3.16
CA LYS A 99 -28.23 26.01 -3.16
C LYS A 99 -27.46 26.70 -4.29
N GLN A 100 -27.46 26.06 -5.46
CA GLN A 100 -26.73 26.52 -6.65
C GLN A 100 -27.71 26.95 -7.74
N CYS A 101 -27.36 28.00 -8.46
CA CYS A 101 -28.06 28.46 -9.66
C CYS A 101 -27.11 28.37 -10.85
N LEU A 102 -27.62 27.86 -11.97
CA LEU A 102 -26.95 27.84 -13.26
C LEU A 102 -27.68 28.83 -14.16
N VAL A 103 -26.97 29.81 -14.71
CA VAL A 103 -27.55 30.83 -15.60
C VAL A 103 -26.97 30.67 -17.00
N LEU A 104 -27.84 30.58 -18.01
CA LEU A 104 -27.47 30.39 -19.41
C LEU A 104 -28.04 31.51 -20.28
N SER A 105 -27.20 32.03 -21.17
CA SER A 105 -27.56 33.02 -22.19
C SER A 105 -27.77 32.42 -23.58
N ASP A 106 -27.56 31.11 -23.75
CA ASP A 106 -27.70 30.44 -25.04
C ASP A 106 -29.19 30.15 -25.34
N PRO A 107 -29.79 30.74 -26.40
CA PRO A 107 -31.17 30.44 -26.78
C PRO A 107 -31.37 29.02 -27.31
N GLY A 108 -30.30 28.33 -27.71
CA GLY A 108 -30.31 26.93 -28.15
C GLY A 108 -30.10 25.92 -27.03
N PHE A 109 -30.37 26.29 -25.76
CA PHE A 109 -30.22 25.40 -24.63
C PHE A 109 -31.07 24.14 -24.75
N LEU A 110 -30.60 23.04 -24.16
CA LEU A 110 -31.30 21.78 -24.07
C LEU A 110 -31.64 21.47 -22.62
N THR A 111 -32.87 21.01 -22.36
CA THR A 111 -33.28 20.52 -21.05
C THR A 111 -33.05 19.02 -20.95
N HIS A 112 -32.62 18.58 -19.76
CA HIS A 112 -32.35 17.20 -19.43
C HIS A 112 -33.10 16.82 -18.16
N GLY A 113 -33.77 15.67 -18.18
CA GLY A 113 -34.53 15.14 -17.07
C GLY A 113 -34.85 13.64 -17.26
N PRO A 114 -35.34 12.95 -16.23
CA PRO A 114 -35.66 13.47 -14.90
C PRO A 114 -34.42 13.63 -14.00
N ALA A 115 -34.27 14.80 -13.36
CA ALA A 115 -33.19 15.12 -12.44
C ALA A 115 -33.77 15.63 -11.10
N LYS A 116 -33.76 14.76 -10.08
CA LYS A 116 -34.37 15.06 -8.78
C LYS A 116 -33.76 16.30 -8.12
N TYR A 117 -34.60 17.17 -7.55
CA TYR A 117 -34.23 18.43 -6.88
C TYR A 117 -33.76 19.57 -7.79
N TRP A 118 -33.94 19.42 -9.11
CA TRP A 118 -33.66 20.48 -10.08
C TRP A 118 -34.96 21.15 -10.54
N VAL A 119 -34.91 22.46 -10.71
CA VAL A 119 -35.99 23.28 -11.27
C VAL A 119 -35.41 24.22 -12.31
N THR A 120 -35.91 24.17 -13.54
CA THR A 120 -35.51 25.06 -14.64
C THR A 120 -36.53 26.19 -14.77
N PHE A 121 -36.06 27.41 -15.02
CA PHE A 121 -36.83 28.64 -15.24
C PHE A 121 -36.46 29.23 -16.60
N VAL A 122 -37.37 29.15 -17.57
CA VAL A 122 -37.23 29.69 -18.93
C VAL A 122 -37.92 31.05 -18.99
N ARG A 123 -37.22 32.07 -19.48
CA ARG A 123 -37.75 33.42 -19.64
C ARG A 123 -38.68 33.50 -20.86
N THR A 124 -39.91 33.98 -20.71
CA THR A 124 -40.92 33.96 -21.79
C THR A 124 -41.05 35.28 -22.57
N GLY A 125 -40.32 36.32 -22.18
CA GLY A 125 -40.26 37.61 -22.90
C GLY A 125 -41.39 38.61 -22.61
N LYS A 126 -42.37 38.27 -21.76
CA LYS A 126 -43.42 39.21 -21.33
C LYS A 126 -42.97 40.04 -20.14
N THR A 127 -43.13 41.35 -20.22
CA THR A 127 -42.92 42.31 -19.11
C THR A 127 -44.20 43.09 -18.82
N THR A 128 -44.43 43.43 -17.56
CA THR A 128 -45.59 44.23 -17.13
C THR A 128 -45.24 45.72 -17.09
N ASP A 129 -45.58 46.49 -18.13
CA ASP A 129 -45.58 47.96 -18.09
C ASP A 129 -46.82 48.51 -18.80
N GLU A 130 -47.71 49.21 -18.07
CA GLU A 130 -48.48 50.38 -18.57
C GLU A 130 -49.45 51.00 -17.53
N LYS A 131 -49.40 52.35 -17.39
CA LYS A 131 -50.48 53.39 -17.36
C LYS A 131 -50.14 54.55 -16.39
N SER A 132 -49.91 55.79 -16.84
CA SER A 132 -50.78 56.80 -17.52
C SER A 132 -51.70 57.59 -16.56
N GLY A 133 -51.59 58.93 -16.57
CA GLY A 133 -52.51 59.85 -15.89
C GLY A 133 -52.02 61.32 -15.88
N THR A 134 -52.46 62.10 -16.87
CA THR A 134 -52.20 63.53 -17.08
C THR A 134 -53.22 64.46 -16.37
N GLU A 135 -52.81 65.73 -16.20
CA GLU A 135 -53.62 66.95 -16.02
C GLU A 135 -54.08 67.38 -14.61
N GLN A 136 -53.11 67.71 -13.73
CA GLN A 136 -53.19 68.81 -12.74
C GLN A 136 -51.79 69.46 -12.52
N CYS A 137 -51.11 69.92 -13.56
CA CYS A 137 -49.68 70.32 -13.48
C CYS A 137 -49.41 71.82 -13.71
N LYS A 138 -49.98 72.75 -12.92
CA LYS A 138 -49.45 74.13 -12.87
C LYS A 138 -49.33 74.73 -11.47
N GLU A 139 -50.23 74.41 -10.54
CA GLU A 139 -50.06 74.76 -9.11
C GLU A 139 -49.27 73.69 -8.34
N ALA A 140 -49.45 72.42 -8.70
CA ALA A 140 -48.67 71.31 -8.16
C ALA A 140 -47.19 71.37 -8.56
N GLU A 141 -46.85 71.92 -9.74
CA GLU A 141 -45.46 72.06 -10.20
C GLU A 141 -44.65 73.05 -9.36
N ALA A 142 -45.24 74.17 -8.94
CA ALA A 142 -44.55 75.15 -8.11
C ALA A 142 -44.31 74.62 -6.68
N LYS A 143 -45.29 73.94 -6.09
CA LYS A 143 -45.16 73.30 -4.78
C LYS A 143 -44.19 72.12 -4.83
N CYS A 144 -44.31 71.25 -5.83
CA CYS A 144 -43.40 70.13 -6.08
C CYS A 144 -41.96 70.60 -6.34
N SER A 145 -41.76 71.71 -7.06
CA SER A 145 -40.42 72.27 -7.29
C SER A 145 -39.78 72.78 -6.00
N SER A 146 -40.56 73.40 -5.11
CA SER A 146 -40.05 73.86 -3.81
C SER A 146 -39.76 72.72 -2.84
N GLU A 147 -40.64 71.70 -2.79
CA GLU A 147 -40.45 70.50 -1.96
C GLU A 147 -39.27 69.66 -2.48
N LYS A 148 -39.06 69.59 -3.80
CA LYS A 148 -37.92 68.93 -4.43
C LYS A 148 -36.59 69.55 -4.00
N VAL A 149 -36.48 70.89 -3.96
CA VAL A 149 -35.25 71.57 -3.53
C VAL A 149 -34.96 71.30 -2.03
N VAL A 150 -36.00 71.25 -1.20
CA VAL A 150 -35.85 70.90 0.23
C VAL A 150 -35.41 69.45 0.40
N LEU A 151 -36.05 68.52 -0.31
CA LEU A 151 -35.69 67.10 -0.31
C LEU A 151 -34.27 66.87 -0.83
N GLU A 152 -33.86 67.52 -1.91
CA GLU A 152 -32.50 67.43 -2.46
C GLU A 152 -31.47 67.90 -1.42
N LYS A 153 -31.74 68.99 -0.71
CA LYS A 153 -30.87 69.49 0.35
C LYS A 153 -30.80 68.53 1.55
N GLU A 154 -31.92 68.01 2.02
CA GLU A 154 -31.95 67.02 3.12
C GLU A 154 -31.27 65.69 2.75
N LEU A 155 -31.36 65.28 1.48
CA LEU A 155 -30.72 64.07 0.98
C LEU A 155 -29.21 64.28 0.84
N GLN A 156 -28.78 65.47 0.42
CA GLN A 156 -27.38 65.86 0.36
C GLN A 156 -26.75 66.00 1.76
N ASP A 157 -27.45 66.59 2.72
CA ASP A 157 -27.00 66.69 4.11
C ASP A 157 -26.88 65.30 4.77
N ARG A 158 -27.83 64.39 4.49
CA ARG A 158 -27.73 62.98 4.91
C ARG A 158 -26.53 62.27 4.28
N CYS A 159 -26.34 62.43 2.98
CA CYS A 159 -25.24 61.83 2.25
C CYS A 159 -23.89 62.26 2.83
N GLU A 160 -23.71 63.56 3.10
CA GLU A 160 -22.44 64.05 3.65
C GLU A 160 -22.22 63.58 5.09
N LYS A 161 -23.29 63.49 5.91
CA LYS A 161 -23.21 62.95 7.27
C LYS A 161 -22.88 61.45 7.29
N GLU A 162 -23.50 60.66 6.40
CA GLU A 162 -23.21 59.24 6.25
C GLU A 162 -21.79 59.00 5.75
N LYS A 163 -21.31 59.82 4.80
CA LYS A 163 -19.94 59.78 4.29
C LYS A 163 -18.91 60.04 5.38
N VAL A 164 -19.11 61.06 6.23
CA VAL A 164 -18.22 61.32 7.38
C VAL A 164 -18.24 60.15 8.36
N THR A 165 -19.43 59.59 8.64
CA THR A 165 -19.58 58.44 9.55
C THR A 165 -18.90 57.18 9.00
N LEU A 166 -19.03 56.90 7.70
CA LEU A 166 -18.38 55.78 7.02
C LEU A 166 -16.87 55.94 6.97
N SER A 167 -16.38 57.17 6.73
CA SER A 167 -14.94 57.46 6.78
C SER A 167 -14.36 57.17 8.16
N ALA A 168 -15.01 57.65 9.22
CA ALA A 168 -14.56 57.42 10.60
C ALA A 168 -14.53 55.93 10.95
N LYS A 169 -15.58 55.16 10.57
CA LYS A 169 -15.60 53.71 10.76
C LYS A 169 -14.49 52.99 9.99
N CYS A 170 -14.19 53.44 8.78
CA CYS A 170 -13.11 52.88 7.97
C CYS A 170 -11.74 53.09 8.64
N ASP A 171 -11.51 54.29 9.20
CA ASP A 171 -10.27 54.61 9.90
C ASP A 171 -10.12 53.80 11.20
N GLU A 172 -11.20 53.62 11.96
CA GLU A 172 -11.23 52.75 13.16
C GLU A 172 -10.96 51.28 12.82
N ASP A 173 -11.61 50.75 11.77
CA ASP A 173 -11.41 49.38 11.31
C ASP A 173 -9.97 49.15 10.83
N LYS A 174 -9.39 50.14 10.14
CA LYS A 174 -8.00 50.12 9.70
C LYS A 174 -7.06 50.09 10.89
N ALA A 175 -7.24 50.97 11.87
CA ALA A 175 -6.43 51.00 13.09
C ALA A 175 -6.55 49.69 13.89
N SER A 176 -7.74 49.09 13.96
CA SER A 176 -7.96 47.80 14.62
C SER A 176 -7.24 46.66 13.91
N LYS A 177 -7.29 46.60 12.58
CA LYS A 177 -6.59 45.59 11.78
C LYS A 177 -5.08 45.74 11.88
N ASP A 178 -4.56 46.97 11.83
CA ASP A 178 -3.12 47.24 11.96
C ASP A 178 -2.61 46.81 13.34
N LYS A 179 -3.36 47.09 14.40
CA LYS A 179 -3.04 46.63 15.76
C LYS A 179 -3.00 45.09 15.85
N LYS A 180 -4.00 44.39 15.32
CA LYS A 180 -4.03 42.91 15.31
C LYS A 180 -2.88 42.32 14.50
N LEU A 181 -2.51 42.96 13.40
CA LEU A 181 -1.37 42.55 12.57
C LEU A 181 -0.05 42.71 13.33
N GLN A 182 0.12 43.81 14.06
CA GLN A 182 1.32 44.07 14.87
C GLN A 182 1.44 43.06 16.04
N GLU A 183 0.34 42.77 16.74
CA GLU A 183 0.31 41.78 17.81
C GLU A 183 0.65 40.37 17.30
N SER A 184 0.05 39.96 16.17
CA SER A 184 0.35 38.68 15.51
C SER A 184 1.82 38.58 15.08
N LYS A 185 2.38 39.66 14.52
CA LYS A 185 3.80 39.69 14.12
C LYS A 185 4.73 39.49 15.33
N GLN A 186 4.47 40.16 16.45
CA GLN A 186 5.25 39.98 17.68
C GLN A 186 5.13 38.57 18.25
N GLU A 187 3.94 37.95 18.16
CA GLU A 187 3.73 36.56 18.59
C GLU A 187 4.55 35.58 17.73
N TRP A 188 4.54 35.76 16.40
CA TRP A 188 5.32 34.94 15.48
C TRP A 188 6.83 35.10 15.69
N GLU A 189 7.31 36.33 15.90
CA GLU A 189 8.72 36.58 16.23
C GLU A 189 9.15 35.85 17.50
N LYS A 190 8.32 35.88 18.56
CA LYS A 190 8.59 35.12 19.81
C LYS A 190 8.62 33.61 19.57
N LYS A 191 7.70 33.07 18.76
CA LYS A 191 7.67 31.64 18.41
C LYS A 191 8.90 31.22 17.61
N ILE A 192 9.35 32.04 16.66
CA ILE A 192 10.55 31.79 15.87
C ILE A 192 11.79 31.78 16.77
N THR A 193 11.92 32.73 17.70
CA THR A 193 13.05 32.74 18.65
C THR A 193 13.03 31.52 19.57
N ALA A 194 11.86 31.12 20.08
CA ALA A 194 11.74 29.92 20.92
C ALA A 194 12.10 28.63 20.16
N LEU A 195 11.63 28.49 18.91
CA LEU A 195 11.97 27.36 18.05
C LEU A 195 13.47 27.31 17.74
N LYS A 196 14.09 28.47 17.47
CA LYS A 196 15.53 28.55 17.22
C LYS A 196 16.35 28.09 18.43
N ASN A 197 16.00 28.57 19.62
CA ASN A 197 16.68 28.15 20.86
C ASN A 197 16.51 26.65 21.13
N THR A 198 15.34 26.09 20.82
CA THR A 198 15.06 24.65 20.98
C THR A 198 15.92 23.83 20.01
N CYS A 199 15.99 24.23 18.73
CA CYS A 199 16.81 23.58 17.72
C CYS A 199 18.30 23.61 18.07
N GLU A 200 18.80 24.75 18.57
CA GLU A 200 20.20 24.86 19.02
C GLU A 200 20.50 23.95 20.23
N ALA A 201 19.56 23.82 21.18
CA ALA A 201 19.69 22.92 22.32
C ALA A 201 19.66 21.44 21.89
N GLU A 202 18.76 21.06 20.97
CA GLU A 202 18.69 19.70 20.43
C GLU A 202 19.96 19.33 19.65
N LYS A 203 20.48 20.26 18.85
CA LYS A 203 21.73 20.06 18.12
C LYS A 203 22.91 19.83 19.09
N ALA A 204 23.00 20.61 20.16
CA ALA A 204 24.04 20.44 21.17
C ALA A 204 23.90 19.11 21.93
N ALA A 205 22.67 18.68 22.24
CA ALA A 205 22.41 17.39 22.86
C ALA A 205 22.79 16.23 21.93
N GLN A 206 22.44 16.32 20.65
CA GLN A 206 22.79 15.32 19.65
C GLN A 206 24.30 15.20 19.44
N GLU A 207 25.01 16.34 19.36
CA GLU A 207 26.46 16.35 19.25
C GLU A 207 27.13 15.68 20.45
N LYS A 208 26.64 15.95 21.67
CA LYS A 208 27.10 15.25 22.88
C LYS A 208 26.85 13.74 22.81
N THR A 209 25.66 13.29 22.39
CA THR A 209 25.38 11.85 22.26
C THR A 209 26.26 11.16 21.22
N ASN A 210 26.60 11.85 20.13
CA ASN A 210 27.49 11.31 19.10
C ASN A 210 28.93 11.18 19.62
N ILE A 211 29.41 12.16 20.42
CA ILE A 211 30.72 12.08 21.07
C ILE A 211 30.76 10.90 22.05
N ASP A 212 29.75 10.76 22.91
CA ASP A 212 29.66 9.67 23.88
C ASP A 212 29.59 8.30 23.19
N ALA A 213 28.83 8.18 22.09
CA ALA A 213 28.75 6.96 21.30
C ALA A 213 30.09 6.62 20.64
N LYS A 214 30.80 7.62 20.10
CA LYS A 214 32.13 7.43 19.51
C LYS A 214 33.14 6.95 20.55
N ALA A 215 33.11 7.52 21.77
CA ALA A 215 33.99 7.11 22.86
C ALA A 215 33.75 5.64 23.27
N LYS A 216 32.48 5.22 23.40
CA LYS A 216 32.13 3.82 23.69
C LYS A 216 32.59 2.86 22.60
N LEU A 217 32.42 3.24 21.33
CA LEU A 217 32.84 2.42 20.20
C LEU A 217 34.37 2.27 20.13
N GLU A 218 35.12 3.31 20.52
CA GLU A 218 36.57 3.24 20.64
C GLU A 218 37.02 2.33 21.79
N GLU A 219 36.33 2.37 22.94
CA GLU A 219 36.56 1.46 24.07
C GLU A 219 36.30 -0.02 23.68
N GLU A 220 35.17 -0.31 23.04
CA GLU A 220 34.82 -1.66 22.57
C GLU A 220 35.82 -2.17 21.53
N ASN A 221 36.27 -1.33 20.61
CA ASN A 221 37.29 -1.69 19.62
C ASN A 221 38.63 -2.03 20.27
N ASN A 222 39.03 -1.32 21.32
CA ASN A 222 40.27 -1.61 22.04
C ASN A 222 40.15 -2.95 22.80
N LYS A 223 39.02 -3.19 23.45
CA LYS A 223 38.75 -4.48 24.11
C LYS A 223 38.75 -5.65 23.12
N LEU A 224 38.14 -5.49 21.95
CA LEU A 224 38.14 -6.52 20.91
C LEU A 224 39.56 -6.82 20.38
N LYS A 225 40.43 -5.80 20.27
CA LYS A 225 41.84 -6.00 19.90
C LYS A 225 42.58 -6.82 20.96
N GLU A 226 42.38 -6.52 22.24
CA GLU A 226 42.97 -7.29 23.35
C GLU A 226 42.48 -8.75 23.35
N GLU A 227 41.19 -8.98 23.15
CA GLU A 227 40.60 -10.32 23.05
C GLU A 227 41.18 -11.10 21.85
N LYS A 228 41.36 -10.46 20.70
CA LYS A 228 41.94 -11.08 19.51
C LYS A 228 43.41 -11.48 19.74
N ILE A 229 44.20 -10.63 20.40
CA ILE A 229 45.60 -10.95 20.74
C ILE A 229 45.66 -12.12 21.72
N ALA A 230 44.79 -12.15 22.73
CA ALA A 230 44.70 -13.26 23.68
C ALA A 230 44.31 -14.58 23.00
N GLN A 231 43.34 -14.53 22.08
CA GLN A 231 42.89 -15.68 21.31
C GLN A 231 43.99 -16.20 20.37
N GLU A 232 44.72 -15.31 19.68
CA GLU A 232 45.82 -15.69 18.81
C GLU A 232 46.95 -16.38 19.60
N LYS A 233 47.27 -15.86 20.79
CA LYS A 233 48.22 -16.51 21.70
C LYS A 233 47.75 -17.91 22.11
N ALA A 234 46.49 -18.06 22.53
CA ALA A 234 45.92 -19.35 22.91
C ALA A 234 45.91 -20.36 21.75
N ASN A 235 45.62 -19.90 20.53
CA ASN A 235 45.67 -20.73 19.33
C ASN A 235 47.09 -21.19 19.00
N ASN A 236 48.09 -20.32 19.15
CA ASN A 236 49.48 -20.69 18.95
C ASN A 236 49.95 -21.71 19.99
N ASP A 237 49.62 -21.51 21.26
CA ASP A 237 49.93 -22.46 22.34
C ASP A 237 49.27 -23.83 22.10
N ALA A 238 48.01 -23.84 21.64
CA ALA A 238 47.29 -25.06 21.29
C ALA A 238 47.91 -25.77 20.08
N LYS A 239 48.34 -25.01 19.06
CA LYS A 239 49.03 -25.55 17.89
C LYS A 239 50.34 -26.24 18.28
N THR A 240 51.14 -25.62 19.15
CA THR A 240 52.40 -26.23 19.62
C THR A 240 52.15 -27.53 20.37
N LYS A 241 51.13 -27.59 21.25
CA LYS A 241 50.75 -28.83 21.94
C LYS A 241 50.31 -29.93 20.97
N LEU A 242 49.51 -29.57 19.96
CA LEU A 242 49.05 -30.51 18.95
C LEU A 242 50.21 -31.06 18.10
N GLU A 243 51.22 -30.24 17.83
CA GLU A 243 52.43 -30.66 17.11
C GLU A 243 53.28 -31.62 17.95
N GLU A 244 53.37 -31.40 19.26
CA GLU A 244 54.02 -32.32 20.21
C GLU A 244 53.28 -33.67 20.30
N GLU A 245 51.95 -33.66 20.43
CA GLU A 245 51.12 -34.88 20.43
C GLU A 245 51.22 -35.63 19.10
N ASN A 246 51.23 -34.93 17.97
CA ASN A 246 51.40 -35.56 16.66
C ASN A 246 52.77 -36.23 16.49
N ASN A 247 53.84 -35.63 17.03
CA ASN A 247 55.16 -36.24 17.00
C ASN A 247 55.19 -37.51 17.87
N LYS A 248 54.59 -37.48 19.06
CA LYS A 248 54.45 -38.66 19.92
C LYS A 248 53.64 -39.77 19.25
N LEU A 249 52.53 -39.42 18.57
CA LEU A 249 51.72 -40.38 17.83
C LEU A 249 52.48 -41.01 16.66
N LYS A 250 53.35 -40.25 15.99
CA LYS A 250 54.23 -40.80 14.94
C LYS A 250 55.21 -41.82 15.51
N GLU A 251 55.81 -41.55 16.66
CA GLU A 251 56.69 -42.50 17.34
C GLU A 251 55.94 -43.78 17.74
N GLU A 252 54.74 -43.65 18.31
CA GLU A 252 53.87 -44.79 18.64
C GLU A 252 53.49 -45.59 17.39
N LYS A 253 53.16 -44.91 16.28
CA LYS A 253 52.82 -45.57 15.01
C LYS A 253 54.02 -46.32 14.42
N ILE A 254 55.23 -45.77 14.49
CA ILE A 254 56.46 -46.46 14.05
C ILE A 254 56.69 -47.72 14.90
N ALA A 255 56.51 -47.62 16.22
CA ALA A 255 56.64 -48.78 17.11
C ALA A 255 55.57 -49.85 16.83
N GLN A 256 54.33 -49.43 16.58
CA GLN A 256 53.23 -50.33 16.22
C GLN A 256 53.42 -50.96 14.85
N GLU A 257 53.91 -50.22 13.86
CA GLU A 257 54.20 -50.73 12.51
C GLU A 257 55.34 -51.75 12.54
N LYS A 258 56.37 -51.52 13.38
CA LYS A 258 57.41 -52.52 13.63
C LYS A 258 56.82 -53.80 14.26
N ALA A 259 55.99 -53.66 15.30
CA ALA A 259 55.33 -54.81 15.93
C ALA A 259 54.38 -55.55 14.97
N ASN A 260 53.66 -54.80 14.13
CA ASN A 260 52.78 -55.35 13.10
C ASN A 260 53.56 -56.03 11.98
N ASN A 261 54.72 -55.51 11.58
CA ASN A 261 55.59 -56.16 10.59
C ASN A 261 56.19 -57.46 11.12
N ASP A 262 56.58 -57.49 12.40
CA ASP A 262 57.04 -58.70 13.10
C ASP A 262 55.90 -59.72 13.24
N ALA A 263 54.68 -59.26 13.55
CA ALA A 263 53.49 -60.11 13.59
C ALA A 263 53.08 -60.58 12.19
N LYS A 264 53.18 -59.71 11.18
CA LYS A 264 52.89 -60.01 9.78
C LYS A 264 53.87 -61.02 9.21
N THR A 265 55.17 -60.95 9.53
CA THR A 265 56.13 -61.98 9.10
C THR A 265 55.78 -63.34 9.70
N LYS A 266 55.37 -63.41 10.96
CA LYS A 266 54.81 -64.65 11.57
C LYS A 266 53.52 -65.11 10.89
N LEU A 267 52.61 -64.18 10.61
CA LEU A 267 51.36 -64.43 9.89
C LEU A 267 51.56 -64.78 8.41
N GLU A 268 52.65 -64.36 7.76
CA GLU A 268 53.05 -64.76 6.40
C GLU A 268 53.70 -66.13 6.40
N GLU A 269 54.39 -66.51 7.47
CA GLU A 269 54.85 -67.88 7.71
C GLU A 269 53.65 -68.85 7.94
N GLU A 270 52.59 -68.38 8.59
CA GLU A 270 51.31 -69.10 8.73
C GLU A 270 50.43 -69.01 7.49
N ASN A 271 50.37 -67.88 6.78
CA ASN A 271 49.60 -67.73 5.55
C ASN A 271 50.27 -68.40 4.35
N ASN A 272 51.59 -68.60 4.31
CA ASN A 272 52.21 -69.46 3.29
C ASN A 272 51.82 -70.94 3.49
N LYS A 273 51.41 -71.34 4.71
CA LYS A 273 50.75 -72.62 4.96
C LYS A 273 49.25 -72.61 4.59
N LEU A 274 48.61 -71.44 4.52
CA LEU A 274 47.18 -71.28 4.21
C LEU A 274 46.90 -70.89 2.74
N LYS A 275 47.87 -70.33 2.01
CA LYS A 275 47.79 -69.93 0.60
C LYS A 275 47.88 -71.11 -0.39
N GLU A 276 48.04 -72.34 0.11
CA GLU A 276 47.67 -73.55 -0.62
C GLU A 276 46.14 -73.77 -0.71
N ALA A 277 45.30 -72.98 -0.01
CA ALA A 277 43.88 -73.30 0.13
C ALA A 277 42.89 -72.49 -0.72
N ILE A 278 43.01 -71.17 -0.95
CA ILE A 278 41.87 -70.42 -1.53
C ILE A 278 42.30 -69.24 -2.41
N ALA A 279 41.99 -69.36 -3.71
CA ALA A 279 41.94 -68.29 -4.70
C ALA A 279 40.54 -67.63 -4.73
N THR A 280 40.44 -66.51 -5.46
CA THR A 280 39.25 -65.79 -6.02
C THR A 280 38.58 -64.62 -5.25
N ILE A 281 38.69 -63.41 -5.86
CA ILE A 281 37.71 -62.29 -6.06
C ILE A 281 37.31 -61.47 -4.80
N GLY A 282 37.22 -60.13 -4.73
CA GLY A 282 37.09 -59.03 -5.71
C GLY A 282 35.76 -58.28 -5.48
N GLY A 283 35.77 -56.95 -5.24
CA GLY A 283 34.52 -56.16 -5.19
C GLY A 283 34.68 -54.72 -4.66
N GLY A 284 34.33 -53.72 -5.49
CA GLY A 284 34.28 -52.29 -5.16
C GLY A 284 32.87 -51.77 -4.80
N PRO A 285 32.73 -50.50 -4.35
CA PRO A 285 31.48 -49.98 -3.78
C PRO A 285 30.56 -49.26 -4.78
N ALA A 286 29.29 -49.13 -4.35
CA ALA A 286 28.09 -48.78 -5.11
C ALA A 286 27.87 -47.27 -5.34
N LYS A 287 27.06 -46.97 -6.37
CA LYS A 287 26.51 -45.66 -6.77
C LYS A 287 25.31 -45.25 -5.89
N PRO A 288 25.03 -43.94 -5.69
CA PRO A 288 23.83 -43.46 -5.03
C PRO A 288 22.62 -43.42 -5.96
N ASP A 289 21.47 -43.77 -5.41
CA ASP A 289 20.16 -43.82 -6.06
C ASP A 289 19.56 -42.43 -6.32
N SER A 290 18.79 -42.35 -7.41
CA SER A 290 17.95 -41.21 -7.80
C SER A 290 16.68 -41.12 -6.95
N LEU A 291 16.28 -39.89 -6.63
CA LEU A 291 15.09 -39.49 -5.86
C LEU A 291 13.78 -40.20 -6.30
N PRO A 292 12.98 -40.71 -5.35
CA PRO A 292 11.58 -41.04 -5.60
C PRO A 292 10.77 -39.74 -5.76
N SER A 293 10.04 -39.64 -6.87
CA SER A 293 9.00 -38.64 -7.06
C SER A 293 7.87 -38.86 -6.05
N GLY A 294 7.53 -37.82 -5.27
CA GLY A 294 6.43 -37.85 -4.30
C GLY A 294 6.85 -38.13 -2.85
N ILE A 295 7.78 -37.33 -2.32
CA ILE A 295 8.01 -37.30 -0.88
C ILE A 295 6.73 -36.80 -0.22
N ASP A 296 6.07 -37.66 0.56
CA ASP A 296 4.84 -37.29 1.27
C ASP A 296 5.18 -36.14 2.24
N PRO A 297 4.54 -34.97 2.08
CA PRO A 297 4.80 -33.79 2.91
C PRO A 297 4.47 -33.99 4.40
N TYR A 298 3.85 -35.12 4.77
CA TYR A 298 3.54 -35.49 6.15
C TYR A 298 4.48 -36.55 6.74
N LEU A 299 5.58 -36.89 6.06
CA LEU A 299 6.53 -37.88 6.57
C LEU A 299 7.04 -37.47 7.96
N PRO A 300 6.76 -38.27 9.01
CA PRO A 300 7.10 -37.90 10.37
C PRO A 300 8.62 -37.94 10.57
N CYS A 301 9.09 -37.10 11.50
CA CYS A 301 10.50 -36.91 11.75
C CYS A 301 11.16 -37.96 12.65
N PRO A 302 10.99 -39.25 12.32
CA PRO A 302 12.19 -40.08 12.23
C PRO A 302 12.48 -40.58 10.82
N ASP A 303 11.50 -40.61 9.91
CA ASP A 303 11.65 -41.35 8.64
C ASP A 303 12.57 -40.68 7.63
N ILE A 304 12.82 -39.38 7.79
CA ILE A 304 13.71 -38.61 6.91
C ILE A 304 15.08 -38.34 7.54
N ASP A 305 15.28 -38.59 8.83
CA ASP A 305 16.53 -38.22 9.52
C ASP A 305 17.75 -38.88 8.90
N GLY A 306 18.78 -38.10 8.62
CA GLY A 306 20.03 -38.55 8.01
C GLY A 306 19.93 -38.91 6.52
N LYS A 307 18.75 -38.88 5.90
CA LYS A 307 18.61 -39.10 4.44
C LYS A 307 19.13 -37.92 3.65
N GLU A 308 19.67 -38.23 2.48
CA GLU A 308 20.20 -37.24 1.54
C GLU A 308 19.29 -37.11 0.32
N TYR A 309 19.10 -35.86 -0.14
CA TYR A 309 18.23 -35.50 -1.25
C TYR A 309 18.96 -34.54 -2.17
N THR A 310 19.07 -34.85 -3.46
CA THR A 310 19.79 -34.00 -4.41
C THR A 310 18.84 -33.20 -5.30
N VAL A 311 18.80 -31.89 -5.13
CA VAL A 311 17.93 -30.98 -5.88
C VAL A 311 18.80 -29.97 -6.63
N ASP A 312 18.59 -29.84 -7.94
CA ASP A 312 19.33 -28.92 -8.82
C ASP A 312 20.86 -29.00 -8.67
N GLY A 313 21.38 -30.21 -8.43
CA GLY A 313 22.81 -30.48 -8.26
C GLY A 313 23.35 -30.27 -6.83
N ILE A 314 22.51 -29.80 -5.89
CA ILE A 314 22.87 -29.61 -4.49
C ILE A 314 22.30 -30.76 -3.67
N THR A 315 23.15 -31.42 -2.89
CA THR A 315 22.73 -32.51 -2.00
C THR A 315 22.46 -31.96 -0.61
N TYR A 316 21.24 -32.14 -0.12
CA TYR A 316 20.77 -31.78 1.22
C TYR A 316 20.72 -33.01 2.09
N LYS A 317 21.06 -32.88 3.37
CA LYS A 317 20.81 -33.90 4.40
C LYS A 317 19.71 -33.43 5.34
N ALA A 318 18.76 -34.30 5.62
CA ALA A 318 17.71 -34.06 6.58
C ALA A 318 18.19 -34.32 8.01
N PHE A 319 17.80 -33.44 8.92
CA PHE A 319 18.05 -33.54 10.36
C PHE A 319 16.76 -33.29 11.11
N CYS A 320 16.26 -34.31 11.79
CA CYS A 320 15.06 -34.21 12.61
C CYS A 320 15.38 -33.59 13.97
N TRP A 321 14.46 -32.75 14.46
CA TRP A 321 14.56 -32.09 15.77
C TRP A 321 15.82 -31.24 15.96
N ARG A 322 16.46 -30.85 14.87
CA ARG A 322 17.68 -30.04 14.87
C ARG A 322 17.53 -28.91 13.88
N LYS A 323 18.00 -27.72 14.27
CA LYS A 323 18.10 -26.57 13.37
C LYS A 323 19.47 -25.89 13.46
N PRO A 324 19.93 -25.22 12.39
CA PRO A 324 21.14 -24.42 12.45
C PRO A 324 21.03 -23.28 13.46
N ARG A 325 22.15 -22.93 14.08
CA ARG A 325 22.32 -21.66 14.80
C ARG A 325 22.70 -20.55 13.82
N GLY A 326 22.45 -19.30 14.21
CA GLY A 326 22.89 -18.12 13.47
C GLY A 326 21.73 -17.32 12.89
N ARG A 327 22.04 -16.53 11.87
CA ARG A 327 21.10 -15.70 11.13
C ARG A 327 20.21 -16.59 10.30
N TYR A 328 18.92 -16.34 10.42
CA TYR A 328 17.90 -16.91 9.57
C TYR A 328 16.92 -15.80 9.22
N ILE A 329 16.28 -15.94 8.06
CA ILE A 329 15.18 -15.07 7.69
C ILE A 329 13.95 -15.60 8.42
N ASP A 330 13.64 -14.95 9.54
CA ASP A 330 12.46 -15.26 10.34
C ASP A 330 11.19 -14.86 9.58
N THR A 331 10.31 -15.83 9.42
CA THR A 331 9.08 -15.71 8.64
C THR A 331 7.94 -15.03 9.38
N ASP A 332 8.07 -14.76 10.68
CA ASP A 332 7.06 -13.99 11.42
C ASP A 332 7.26 -12.47 11.31
N PHE A 333 8.50 -12.00 11.21
CA PHE A 333 8.81 -10.55 11.33
C PHE A 333 9.50 -9.94 10.10
N ASN A 334 10.40 -10.67 9.43
CA ASN A 334 11.31 -10.07 8.44
C ASN A 334 11.16 -10.62 7.01
N GLY A 335 10.77 -11.88 6.83
CA GLY A 335 10.70 -12.52 5.50
C GLY A 335 9.39 -13.21 5.15
N GLY A 336 8.47 -13.30 6.11
CA GLY A 336 7.11 -13.78 5.91
C GLY A 336 6.94 -15.30 5.65
N LYS A 337 5.77 -15.87 5.97
CA LYS A 337 5.49 -17.33 6.04
C LYS A 337 5.40 -18.02 4.69
N LEU A 338 6.26 -18.99 4.47
CA LEU A 338 6.08 -20.00 3.43
C LEU A 338 5.31 -21.17 3.98
N ASN A 339 4.05 -21.30 3.55
CA ASN A 339 3.26 -22.50 3.76
C ASN A 339 3.40 -23.39 2.52
N ILE A 340 4.63 -23.83 2.26
CA ILE A 340 4.91 -24.76 1.18
C ILE A 340 4.94 -26.15 1.80
N ARG A 341 3.93 -26.97 1.52
CA ARG A 341 3.94 -28.35 1.99
C ARG A 341 4.96 -29.20 1.23
N ASP A 342 5.29 -28.82 0.00
CA ASP A 342 6.22 -29.55 -0.85
C ASP A 342 7.69 -29.28 -0.48
N LEU A 343 8.33 -30.30 0.11
CA LEU A 343 9.74 -30.29 0.49
C LEU A 343 10.68 -29.97 -0.69
N VAL A 344 10.33 -30.45 -1.88
CA VAL A 344 11.15 -30.27 -3.09
C VAL A 344 11.17 -28.80 -3.49
N ILE A 345 10.04 -28.10 -3.38
CA ILE A 345 9.97 -26.67 -3.70
C ILE A 345 10.84 -25.87 -2.72
N GLY A 346 10.83 -26.20 -1.43
CA GLY A 346 11.70 -25.56 -0.44
C GLY A 346 13.19 -25.77 -0.72
N MET A 347 13.60 -27.00 -1.04
CA MET A 347 14.98 -27.31 -1.43
C MET A 347 15.38 -26.60 -2.73
N LYS A 348 14.51 -26.58 -3.75
CA LYS A 348 14.76 -25.85 -5.01
C LYS A 348 14.92 -24.36 -4.76
N ALA A 349 14.05 -23.75 -3.97
CA ALA A 349 14.14 -22.33 -3.66
C ALA A 349 15.47 -22.01 -2.95
N CYS A 350 15.89 -22.87 -2.01
CA CYS A 350 17.20 -22.76 -1.38
C CYS A 350 18.36 -22.99 -2.36
N SER A 351 18.23 -23.96 -3.27
CA SER A 351 19.26 -24.29 -4.27
C SER A 351 19.52 -23.14 -5.24
N LEU A 352 18.46 -22.42 -5.59
CA LEU A 352 18.53 -21.28 -6.48
C LEU A 352 19.13 -20.06 -5.76
N ASP A 353 18.89 -19.90 -4.46
CA ASP A 353 19.37 -18.78 -3.65
C ASP A 353 20.81 -18.98 -3.13
N PRO A 354 21.81 -18.21 -3.61
CA PRO A 354 23.19 -18.36 -3.18
C PRO A 354 23.41 -18.02 -1.70
N VAL A 355 22.51 -17.25 -1.06
CA VAL A 355 22.63 -16.95 0.37
C VAL A 355 21.98 -18.00 1.26
N CYS A 356 21.19 -18.92 0.70
CA CYS A 356 20.57 -19.99 1.46
C CYS A 356 21.60 -21.07 1.82
N GLN A 357 21.76 -21.32 3.10
CA GLN A 357 22.66 -22.36 3.65
C GLN A 357 21.89 -23.49 4.33
N GLY A 358 20.58 -23.55 4.09
CA GLY A 358 19.69 -24.56 4.64
C GLY A 358 18.31 -24.01 4.92
N ILE A 359 17.38 -24.94 5.09
CA ILE A 359 15.99 -24.63 5.40
C ILE A 359 15.54 -25.43 6.61
N TYR A 360 14.65 -24.84 7.39
CA TYR A 360 14.07 -25.44 8.59
C TYR A 360 12.56 -25.38 8.47
N SER A 361 11.87 -26.50 8.69
CA SER A 361 10.41 -26.54 8.78
C SER A 361 9.99 -26.79 10.22
N ASP A 362 8.98 -26.04 10.66
CA ASP A 362 8.29 -26.29 11.91
C ASP A 362 7.09 -27.24 11.76
N ASN A 363 6.44 -27.52 12.89
CA ASN A 363 5.26 -28.38 13.01
C ASN A 363 4.00 -27.87 12.28
N HIS A 364 3.97 -26.60 11.87
CA HIS A 364 2.87 -26.03 11.10
C HIS A 364 3.16 -26.04 9.59
N GLY A 365 4.33 -26.57 9.18
CA GLY A 365 4.80 -26.51 7.81
C GLY A 365 5.29 -25.12 7.41
N PHE A 366 5.66 -24.27 8.38
CA PHE A 366 6.32 -23.01 8.10
C PHE A 366 7.81 -23.21 7.98
N TRP A 367 8.37 -22.62 6.93
CA TRP A 367 9.76 -22.74 6.60
C TRP A 367 10.53 -21.50 7.02
N ALA A 368 11.72 -21.67 7.59
CA ALA A 368 12.71 -20.62 7.80
C ALA A 368 13.96 -20.91 6.97
N ILE A 369 14.59 -19.84 6.47
CA ILE A 369 15.80 -19.92 5.65
C ILE A 369 16.98 -19.58 6.51
N HIS A 370 17.96 -20.47 6.60
CA HIS A 370 19.20 -20.21 7.31
C HIS A 370 20.24 -19.61 6.36
N LEU A 371 20.84 -18.49 6.77
CA LEU A 371 21.86 -17.79 6.00
C LEU A 371 23.27 -18.21 6.41
N ASP A 372 23.41 -18.73 7.63
CA ASP A 372 24.69 -19.21 8.15
C ASP A 372 24.74 -20.74 8.02
N TYR A 373 25.82 -21.22 7.42
CA TYR A 373 26.03 -22.65 7.23
C TYR A 373 26.42 -23.35 8.53
N GLN A 374 25.70 -24.40 8.90
CA GLN A 374 26.05 -25.27 10.02
C GLN A 374 25.65 -26.72 9.72
N PHE A 375 26.65 -27.57 9.52
CA PHE A 375 26.45 -28.98 9.21
C PHE A 375 27.35 -29.86 10.12
N PRO A 376 26.78 -30.77 10.93
CA PRO A 376 25.35 -30.91 11.21
C PRO A 376 24.83 -29.73 12.06
N PRO A 377 23.51 -29.45 12.03
CA PRO A 377 22.90 -28.47 12.92
C PRO A 377 23.09 -28.87 14.40
N LEU A 378 23.46 -27.90 15.24
CA LEU A 378 23.81 -28.13 16.65
C LEU A 378 22.69 -27.78 17.65
N TYR A 379 21.65 -27.07 17.22
CA TYR A 379 20.56 -26.70 18.11
C TYR A 379 19.48 -27.79 18.10
N GLU A 380 19.38 -28.52 19.21
CA GLU A 380 18.31 -29.48 19.43
C GLU A 380 17.04 -28.76 19.88
N ILE A 381 15.92 -29.10 19.24
CA ILE A 381 14.60 -28.59 19.58
C ILE A 381 14.03 -29.53 20.64
N GLY A 382 13.71 -28.97 21.81
CA GLY A 382 13.13 -29.75 22.90
C GLY A 382 11.83 -30.41 22.45
N ARG A 383 11.69 -31.72 22.67
CA ARG A 383 10.42 -32.42 22.41
C ARG A 383 9.40 -31.94 23.42
N GLY A 384 8.45 -31.11 22.98
CA GLY A 384 7.31 -30.70 23.81
C GLY A 384 6.53 -31.93 24.29
N ASN A 385 5.94 -31.86 25.48
CA ASN A 385 5.20 -32.96 26.11
C ASN A 385 3.94 -33.32 25.28
N GLY A 386 4.07 -34.27 24.35
CA GLY A 386 2.95 -35.06 23.82
C GLY A 386 2.32 -34.61 22.50
N VAL A 387 2.82 -33.55 21.84
CA VAL A 387 2.46 -33.24 20.45
C VAL A 387 3.58 -33.76 19.55
N VAL A 388 3.24 -34.55 18.54
CA VAL A 388 4.21 -35.06 17.54
C VAL A 388 4.60 -33.88 16.63
N GLU A 389 5.38 -32.96 17.14
CA GLU A 389 5.78 -31.77 16.41
C GLU A 389 6.79 -32.15 15.32
N GLN A 390 6.43 -32.02 14.05
CA GLN A 390 7.35 -32.38 12.97
C GLN A 390 8.33 -31.24 12.72
N HIS A 391 9.47 -31.26 13.42
CA HIS A 391 10.56 -30.32 13.19
C HIS A 391 11.70 -30.97 12.42
N PHE A 392 12.12 -30.36 11.31
CA PHE A 392 13.33 -30.78 10.61
C PHE A 392 14.06 -29.63 9.95
N SER A 393 15.33 -29.87 9.67
CA SER A 393 16.13 -29.05 8.77
C SER A 393 16.65 -29.87 7.60
N LEU A 394 16.73 -29.24 6.43
CA LEU A 394 17.41 -29.74 5.26
C LEU A 394 18.60 -28.84 4.99
N ILE A 395 19.81 -29.35 5.25
CA ILE A 395 21.05 -28.57 5.16
C ILE A 395 21.88 -29.12 4.00
N PRO A 396 22.37 -28.29 3.06
CA PRO A 396 23.35 -28.69 2.07
C PRO A 396 24.51 -29.45 2.72
N VAL A 397 24.96 -30.56 2.13
CA VAL A 397 26.12 -31.34 2.61
C VAL A 397 27.43 -30.56 2.44
N GLN A 398 27.46 -29.64 1.47
CA GLN A 398 28.51 -28.67 1.28
C GLN A 398 27.90 -27.28 1.36
N PRO A 399 28.59 -26.29 1.97
CA PRO A 399 28.10 -24.92 1.97
C PRO A 399 27.92 -24.44 0.54
N HIS A 400 26.91 -23.61 0.30
CA HIS A 400 26.85 -22.86 -0.96
C HIS A 400 28.10 -21.99 -0.99
N GLY A 401 29.06 -22.37 -1.84
CA GLY A 401 30.32 -21.67 -1.94
C GLY A 401 30.08 -20.28 -2.52
N ASN A 402 30.86 -19.29 -2.06
CA ASN A 402 30.98 -17.99 -2.74
C ASN A 402 31.46 -18.12 -4.21
N ASN A 403 31.81 -19.34 -4.66
CA ASN A 403 31.99 -19.68 -6.05
C ASN A 403 30.61 -19.86 -6.70
N VAL A 404 29.96 -18.72 -6.93
CA VAL A 404 28.73 -18.53 -7.68
C VAL A 404 28.72 -19.49 -8.88
N SER A 405 27.88 -20.54 -8.81
CA SER A 405 27.45 -21.26 -10.01
C SER A 405 26.95 -20.21 -11.01
N PRO A 406 27.27 -20.27 -12.32
CA PRO A 406 26.78 -19.28 -13.29
C PRO A 406 25.23 -19.18 -13.34
N ASN A 407 24.51 -20.08 -12.66
CA ASN A 407 23.05 -20.09 -12.50
C ASN A 407 22.54 -19.56 -11.13
N ALA A 408 23.43 -19.20 -10.21
CA ALA A 408 23.05 -18.57 -8.95
C ALA A 408 22.42 -17.21 -9.23
N LEU A 409 21.39 -16.84 -8.46
CA LEU A 409 20.66 -15.58 -8.60
C LEU A 409 21.60 -14.41 -8.91
N SER A 410 21.63 -14.00 -10.18
CA SER A 410 22.17 -12.71 -10.58
C SER A 410 21.17 -11.60 -10.26
N ILE A 411 20.36 -11.79 -9.21
CA ILE A 411 19.45 -10.77 -8.74
C ILE A 411 20.34 -9.65 -8.21
N PRO A 412 20.39 -8.51 -8.90
CA PRO A 412 21.19 -7.42 -8.42
C PRO A 412 20.66 -7.03 -7.04
N SER A 413 21.52 -6.48 -6.20
CA SER A 413 21.14 -5.78 -4.97
C SER A 413 20.01 -4.72 -5.16
N LEU A 414 19.62 -4.45 -6.41
CA LEU A 414 18.50 -3.61 -6.85
C LEU A 414 17.11 -4.12 -6.44
N ILE A 415 16.88 -5.42 -6.23
CA ILE A 415 15.59 -5.93 -5.70
C ILE A 415 15.55 -5.93 -4.17
N ALA A 416 16.71 -5.75 -3.52
CA ALA A 416 16.80 -5.61 -2.07
C ALA A 416 16.48 -4.18 -1.57
N GLY A 417 16.12 -3.26 -2.47
CA GLY A 417 15.66 -1.91 -2.14
C GLY A 417 14.24 -1.92 -1.56
N ASP A 418 14.15 -1.76 -0.25
CA ASP A 418 12.96 -1.87 0.61
C ASP A 418 12.34 -3.28 0.72
N VAL A 419 12.47 -3.85 1.92
CA VAL A 419 11.89 -5.12 2.43
C VAL A 419 10.36 -5.21 2.24
N PHE A 420 9.71 -4.15 1.73
CA PHE A 420 8.26 -3.99 1.64
C PHE A 420 7.71 -3.93 0.21
N GLY A 421 8.44 -4.44 -0.79
CA GLY A 421 7.90 -4.58 -2.14
C GLY A 421 7.89 -3.26 -2.91
N GLY A 422 8.88 -2.41 -2.69
CA GLY A 422 9.16 -1.31 -3.61
C GLY A 422 9.39 -1.85 -5.02
N CYS A 423 8.96 -1.09 -6.02
CA CYS A 423 9.38 -1.34 -7.40
C CYS A 423 10.91 -1.21 -7.46
N PRO A 424 11.67 -2.27 -7.79
CA PRO A 424 13.11 -2.14 -7.96
C PRO A 424 13.43 -1.25 -9.17
N GLU A 425 14.64 -0.68 -9.21
CA GLU A 425 15.16 0.04 -10.39
C GLU A 425 15.20 -0.84 -11.66
N SER A 426 14.99 -2.14 -11.49
CA SER A 426 14.92 -3.18 -12.52
C SER A 426 13.62 -3.21 -13.35
N ASP A 427 12.78 -2.18 -13.32
CA ASP A 427 11.55 -2.15 -14.14
C ASP A 427 11.86 -2.34 -15.63
N GLY A 428 11.32 -3.40 -16.22
CA GLY A 428 11.57 -3.78 -17.61
C GLY A 428 12.86 -4.55 -17.87
N GLN A 429 13.56 -5.01 -16.83
CA GLN A 429 14.70 -5.90 -16.95
C GLN A 429 14.26 -7.38 -16.97
N GLN A 430 15.09 -8.21 -17.59
CA GLN A 430 15.01 -9.66 -17.48
C GLN A 430 15.86 -10.14 -16.32
N LEU A 431 15.31 -11.04 -15.50
CA LEU A 431 15.97 -11.65 -14.37
C LEU A 431 16.03 -13.15 -14.57
N THR A 432 17.23 -13.74 -14.50
CA THR A 432 17.42 -15.19 -14.65
C THR A 432 17.66 -15.85 -13.31
N ILE A 433 16.93 -16.93 -13.05
CA ILE A 433 17.01 -17.76 -11.85
C ILE A 433 17.07 -19.22 -12.28
N GLY A 434 18.22 -19.87 -12.03
CA GLY A 434 18.45 -21.20 -12.57
C GLY A 434 18.41 -21.17 -14.09
N SER A 435 17.54 -22.00 -14.68
CA SER A 435 17.28 -22.04 -16.13
C SER A 435 16.10 -21.18 -16.58
N HIS A 436 15.49 -20.40 -15.67
CA HIS A 436 14.28 -19.63 -15.94
C HIS A 436 14.59 -18.13 -16.03
N THR A 437 14.18 -17.50 -17.12
CA THR A 437 14.26 -16.05 -17.29
C THR A 437 12.87 -15.45 -17.10
N PHE A 438 12.77 -14.41 -16.27
CA PHE A 438 11.55 -13.68 -15.97
C PHE A 438 11.64 -12.26 -16.52
N ASP A 439 10.62 -11.83 -17.25
CA ASP A 439 10.37 -10.43 -17.58
C ASP A 439 9.77 -9.73 -16.37
N PHE A 440 10.55 -8.85 -15.74
CA PHE A 440 10.15 -8.13 -14.54
C PHE A 440 9.52 -6.78 -14.90
N ARG A 441 8.36 -6.48 -14.31
CA ARG A 441 7.68 -5.20 -14.47
C ARG A 441 7.14 -4.71 -13.13
N CYS A 442 7.30 -3.42 -12.88
CA CYS A 442 6.57 -2.77 -11.82
C CYS A 442 5.21 -2.32 -12.35
N ARG A 443 4.15 -2.52 -11.55
CA ARG A 443 2.73 -2.13 -11.73
C ARG A 443 1.80 -3.32 -11.52
N GLU A 444 0.53 -3.00 -11.27
CA GLU A 444 -0.51 -3.97 -11.02
C GLU A 444 -0.72 -4.88 -12.24
N TYR A 445 -0.51 -6.18 -12.04
CA TYR A 445 -0.91 -7.23 -12.97
C TYR A 445 -2.27 -7.76 -12.51
N ALA A 446 -3.30 -7.49 -13.31
CA ALA A 446 -4.69 -7.85 -13.02
C ALA A 446 -5.15 -9.07 -13.84
N GLY A 447 -4.24 -9.98 -14.16
CA GLY A 447 -4.50 -11.12 -15.05
C GLY A 447 -4.10 -12.47 -14.46
N GLY A 448 -4.60 -13.53 -15.06
CA GLY A 448 -4.13 -14.89 -14.88
C GLY A 448 -4.83 -15.78 -13.85
N THR A 449 -4.68 -17.09 -14.03
CA THR A 449 -5.17 -18.10 -13.08
C THR A 449 -4.16 -18.24 -11.95
N GLU A 450 -4.55 -17.89 -10.73
CA GLU A 450 -3.70 -18.02 -9.54
C GLU A 450 -3.52 -19.50 -9.17
N ILE A 451 -2.28 -19.90 -8.87
CA ILE A 451 -1.98 -21.19 -8.24
C ILE A 451 -2.26 -21.02 -6.74
N PRO A 452 -3.00 -21.94 -6.08
CA PRO A 452 -3.39 -21.82 -4.68
C PRO A 452 -2.23 -22.10 -3.70
N ILE A 453 -1.09 -21.43 -3.89
CA ILE A 453 0.05 -21.45 -2.98
C ILE A 453 -0.09 -20.23 -2.08
N SER A 454 -0.51 -20.46 -0.83
CA SER A 454 -0.51 -19.41 0.18
C SER A 454 0.93 -19.14 0.59
N SER A 455 1.48 -18.02 0.12
CA SER A 455 2.81 -17.58 0.51
C SER A 455 2.75 -16.15 1.04
N PHE A 456 3.14 -15.99 2.29
CA PHE A 456 3.41 -14.69 2.89
C PHE A 456 4.86 -14.33 2.67
N ILE A 457 5.51 -14.73 1.59
CA ILE A 457 6.92 -14.40 1.33
C ILE A 457 7.04 -12.87 1.17
N ARG A 458 7.94 -12.27 1.94
CA ARG A 458 8.34 -10.85 1.86
C ARG A 458 9.69 -10.66 1.18
N TYR A 459 10.36 -11.75 0.80
CA TYR A 459 11.65 -11.72 0.12
C TYR A 459 11.46 -11.92 -1.39
N PRO A 460 11.56 -10.86 -2.23
CA PRO A 460 11.27 -10.93 -3.66
C PRO A 460 12.00 -12.04 -4.44
N PRO A 461 13.31 -12.27 -4.22
CA PRO A 461 14.03 -13.39 -4.84
C PRO A 461 13.34 -14.74 -4.66
N TRP A 462 12.70 -14.93 -3.52
CA TRP A 462 12.03 -16.19 -3.18
C TRP A 462 10.70 -16.38 -3.88
N CYS A 463 9.94 -15.32 -4.18
CA CYS A 463 8.78 -15.46 -5.07
C CYS A 463 9.20 -16.10 -6.40
N LEU A 464 10.29 -15.57 -6.97
CA LEU A 464 10.76 -16.00 -8.28
C LEU A 464 11.34 -17.41 -8.20
N ALA A 465 12.10 -17.72 -7.15
CA ALA A 465 12.66 -19.06 -6.92
C ALA A 465 11.57 -20.12 -6.66
N VAL A 466 10.51 -19.79 -5.91
CA VAL A 466 9.37 -20.67 -5.70
C VAL A 466 8.62 -20.89 -7.01
N CYS A 467 8.38 -19.85 -7.80
CA CYS A 467 7.75 -20.03 -9.11
C CYS A 467 8.62 -20.89 -10.03
N ALA A 468 9.93 -20.64 -10.07
CA ALA A 468 10.90 -21.46 -10.78
C ALA A 468 10.84 -22.94 -10.33
N GLY A 469 10.71 -23.20 -9.03
CA GLY A 469 10.63 -24.55 -8.49
C GLY A 469 9.26 -25.23 -8.67
N THR A 470 8.19 -24.47 -8.85
CA THR A 470 6.80 -24.96 -8.91
C THR A 470 6.40 -25.36 -10.33
N PRO A 471 6.05 -26.63 -10.59
CA PRO A 471 5.51 -27.05 -11.90
C PRO A 471 4.25 -26.25 -12.28
N GLY A 472 4.10 -25.89 -13.55
CA GLY A 472 2.98 -25.08 -14.02
C GLY A 472 3.04 -23.59 -13.68
N CYS A 473 3.99 -23.12 -12.86
CA CYS A 473 4.12 -21.69 -12.59
C CYS A 473 4.72 -20.94 -13.79
N GLN A 474 3.96 -19.99 -14.32
CA GLN A 474 4.31 -19.14 -15.45
C GLN A 474 4.75 -17.74 -15.02
N GLY A 475 4.48 -17.36 -13.78
CA GLY A 475 4.88 -16.08 -13.23
C GLY A 475 4.46 -15.88 -11.79
N THR A 476 4.91 -14.80 -11.20
CA THR A 476 4.62 -14.42 -9.82
C THR A 476 4.50 -12.92 -9.69
N SER A 477 3.74 -12.46 -8.70
CA SER A 477 3.70 -11.05 -8.30
C SER A 477 3.89 -10.93 -6.80
N MET A 478 4.32 -9.77 -6.35
CA MET A 478 4.39 -9.44 -4.94
C MET A 478 3.61 -8.18 -4.66
N GLY A 479 2.78 -8.23 -3.63
CA GLY A 479 2.06 -7.07 -3.11
C GLY A 479 1.76 -7.23 -1.62
N LEU A 480 1.82 -6.12 -0.88
CA LEU A 480 1.56 -6.05 0.57
C LEU A 480 2.29 -7.13 1.40
N GLY A 481 3.48 -7.55 0.97
CA GLY A 481 4.30 -8.55 1.65
C GLY A 481 3.86 -10.00 1.46
N SER A 482 3.23 -10.33 0.33
CA SER A 482 2.89 -11.71 -0.07
C SER A 482 3.19 -11.93 -1.55
N CYS A 483 3.62 -13.15 -1.93
CA CYS A 483 3.70 -13.52 -3.34
C CYS A 483 2.45 -14.25 -3.79
N LYS A 484 2.01 -13.91 -4.99
CA LYS A 484 1.02 -14.68 -5.75
C LYS A 484 1.72 -15.39 -6.91
N PHE A 485 1.20 -16.54 -7.30
CA PHE A 485 1.77 -17.36 -8.37
C PHE A 485 0.70 -17.59 -9.43
N TYR A 486 1.10 -17.59 -10.69
CA TYR A 486 0.18 -17.68 -11.83
C TYR A 486 0.52 -18.89 -12.68
N SER A 487 -0.49 -19.68 -13.05
CA SER A 487 -0.33 -20.83 -13.95
C SER A 487 -0.54 -20.50 -15.42
N SER A 488 -1.13 -19.35 -15.72
CA SER A 488 -1.35 -18.88 -17.08
C SER A 488 -0.23 -17.94 -17.49
N TYR A 489 0.31 -18.19 -18.68
CA TYR A 489 1.25 -17.29 -19.30
C TYR A 489 0.50 -16.14 -19.97
N GLU A 490 0.80 -14.91 -19.58
CA GLU A 490 0.30 -13.71 -20.24
C GLU A 490 1.49 -12.80 -20.50
N LYS A 491 1.66 -12.38 -21.76
CA LYS A 491 2.72 -11.43 -22.09
C LYS A 491 2.39 -10.10 -21.44
N LEU A 492 3.38 -9.50 -20.78
CA LEU A 492 3.28 -8.17 -20.19
C LEU A 492 3.32 -7.07 -21.28
N GLU A 493 2.42 -7.11 -22.26
CA GLU A 493 2.32 -6.12 -23.34
C GLU A 493 1.29 -5.04 -22.96
N LYS A 494 1.81 -3.88 -22.49
CA LYS A 494 1.09 -2.61 -22.24
C LYS A 494 -0.20 -2.72 -21.42
N THR A 495 -0.05 -2.96 -20.12
CA THR A 495 -1.12 -2.66 -19.14
C THR A 495 -1.42 -1.16 -19.13
N GLU A 496 -2.68 -0.77 -19.38
CA GLU A 496 -3.13 0.63 -19.30
C GLU A 496 -2.78 1.24 -17.93
N GLN A 497 -2.44 2.52 -17.91
CA GLN A 497 -1.96 3.29 -16.75
C GLN A 497 -2.95 3.41 -15.56
N SER A 498 -4.03 2.64 -15.52
CA SER A 498 -5.08 2.83 -14.54
C SER A 498 -4.75 2.20 -13.18
N LYS A 499 -4.62 3.10 -12.19
CA LYS A 499 -4.65 2.88 -10.71
C LYS A 499 -3.46 2.09 -10.14
N ILE A 500 -2.40 2.84 -9.88
CA ILE A 500 -1.16 2.33 -9.28
C ILE A 500 -1.36 2.15 -7.77
N ALA A 501 -1.34 0.91 -7.28
CA ALA A 501 -0.90 0.63 -5.91
C ALA A 501 0.63 0.71 -5.88
N THR A 502 1.19 1.58 -5.05
CA THR A 502 2.59 2.02 -5.08
C THR A 502 3.64 0.94 -4.76
N HIS A 503 3.25 -0.29 -4.41
CA HIS A 503 4.14 -1.31 -3.81
C HIS A 503 3.98 -2.71 -4.44
N HIS A 504 3.57 -2.79 -5.71
CA HIS A 504 3.34 -4.06 -6.40
C HIS A 504 4.28 -4.24 -7.61
N TRP A 505 4.87 -5.42 -7.75
CA TRP A 505 5.61 -5.85 -8.94
C TRP A 505 5.12 -7.22 -9.43
N VAL A 506 5.31 -7.48 -10.73
CA VAL A 506 5.03 -8.77 -11.38
C VAL A 506 6.27 -9.22 -12.16
N ALA A 507 6.47 -10.53 -12.21
CA ALA A 507 7.49 -11.18 -13.01
C ALA A 507 6.88 -12.40 -13.70
N MET A 508 6.78 -12.35 -15.02
CA MET A 508 6.32 -13.46 -15.84
C MET A 508 7.53 -14.13 -16.49
N LEU A 509 7.48 -15.43 -16.77
CA LEU A 509 8.52 -16.05 -17.58
C LEU A 509 8.63 -15.34 -18.94
N SER A 510 9.83 -15.25 -19.50
CA SER A 510 10.04 -14.68 -20.84
C SER A 510 9.55 -15.61 -21.95
N GLU A 511 9.43 -16.90 -21.65
CA GLU A 511 8.87 -17.93 -22.52
C GLU A 511 7.91 -18.80 -21.71
N ALA A 512 6.77 -19.14 -22.31
CA ALA A 512 5.80 -20.03 -21.68
C ALA A 512 6.42 -21.40 -21.46
N ARG A 513 6.29 -21.97 -20.25
CA ARG A 513 6.65 -23.37 -20.03
C ARG A 513 5.75 -24.25 -20.88
N LYS A 514 6.40 -25.12 -21.66
CA LYS A 514 5.78 -26.24 -22.35
C LYS A 514 5.78 -27.40 -21.36
N ASP A 515 4.86 -27.35 -20.40
CA ASP A 515 4.64 -28.46 -19.48
C ASP A 515 3.81 -29.57 -20.16
#